data_AF-A0A1G9SM33-F1
#
_entry.id   AF-A0A1G9SM33-F1
#
_cell.length_a   1.000
_cell.length_b   1.000
_cell.length_c   1.000
_cell.angle_alpha   90.00
_cell.angle_beta   90.00
_cell.angle_gamma   90.00
#
_symmetry.space_group_name_H-M   'P 1'
#
loop_
_entity.id
_entity.type
_entity.pdbx_description
1 polymer ?
#
loop_
_entity_poly.entity_id
_entity_poly.type
_entity_poly.pdbx_seq_one_letter_code
_entity_poly.pdbx_strand_id
1 'polypeptide(L)'
;MKTSRPETGVKDTEKSRILHRLRKIRQEAAAGNRFPEPEVDPEVTMFARLFYPEISDTLIQRNWLEITNCMQHRQQQEREHSPYRTVMHLCQDGSIELRMRRISP
;
A
#
# COMPACT_ATOMS: atom_id res chain seq x y z
N MET A 1 37.16 -29.21 9.29
CA MET A 1 35.72 -29.33 8.97
C MET A 1 34.89 -28.60 10.03
N LYS A 2 34.13 -27.58 9.63
CA LYS A 2 32.79 -27.21 10.15
C LYS A 2 32.26 -26.04 9.32
N THR A 3 31.55 -26.45 8.27
CA THR A 3 30.50 -25.81 7.48
C THR A 3 30.10 -24.37 7.83
N SER A 4 30.29 -23.49 6.85
CA SER A 4 29.64 -22.19 6.69
C SER A 4 28.10 -22.32 6.61
N ARG A 5 27.40 -21.41 7.28
CA ARG A 5 25.93 -21.27 7.31
C ARG A 5 25.38 -20.82 5.94
N PRO A 6 24.20 -21.30 5.48
CA PRO A 6 23.55 -20.81 4.29
C PRO A 6 22.59 -19.65 4.64
N GLU A 7 22.97 -18.41 4.34
CA GLU A 7 22.09 -17.24 4.52
C GLU A 7 21.29 -16.86 3.25
N THR A 8 21.39 -17.64 2.18
CA THR A 8 20.83 -17.33 0.86
C THR A 8 19.47 -17.98 0.54
N GLY A 9 19.02 -19.01 1.28
CA GLY A 9 17.83 -19.81 0.91
C GLY A 9 16.46 -19.17 1.16
N VAL A 10 16.36 -18.16 2.04
CA VAL A 10 15.07 -17.58 2.46
C VAL A 10 14.59 -16.47 1.50
N LYS A 11 15.52 -15.69 0.92
CA LYS A 11 15.18 -14.60 0.00
C LYS A 11 14.72 -15.09 -1.38
N ASP A 12 15.28 -16.19 -1.86
CA ASP A 12 14.90 -16.78 -3.15
C ASP A 12 13.51 -17.44 -3.13
N THR A 13 13.10 -17.96 -1.98
CA THR A 13 11.78 -18.57 -1.80
C THR A 13 10.68 -17.51 -1.73
N GLU A 14 10.94 -16.37 -1.06
CA GLU A 14 10.01 -15.25 -1.01
C GLU A 14 9.83 -14.58 -2.39
N LYS A 15 10.94 -14.30 -3.09
CA LYS A 15 10.90 -13.77 -4.46
C LYS A 15 10.14 -14.70 -5.40
N SER A 16 10.35 -16.01 -5.29
CA SER A 16 9.62 -17.01 -6.09
C SER A 16 8.12 -17.03 -5.79
N ARG A 17 7.73 -16.89 -4.51
CA ARG A 17 6.32 -16.76 -4.10
C ARG A 17 5.67 -15.50 -4.66
N ILE A 18 6.37 -14.37 -4.60
CA ILE A 18 5.90 -13.09 -5.16
C ILE A 18 5.70 -13.21 -6.66
N LEU A 19 6.70 -13.75 -7.40
CA LEU A 19 6.61 -13.93 -8.85
C LEU A 19 5.48 -14.88 -9.26
N HIS A 20 5.27 -15.96 -8.50
CA HIS A 20 4.16 -16.88 -8.74
C HIS A 20 2.81 -16.19 -8.52
N ARG A 21 2.66 -15.42 -7.44
CA ARG A 21 1.45 -14.64 -7.14
C ARG A 21 1.17 -13.61 -8.24
N LEU A 22 2.20 -12.88 -8.70
CA LEU A 22 2.08 -11.92 -9.81
C LEU A 22 1.66 -12.58 -11.12
N ARG A 23 2.20 -13.76 -11.46
CA ARG A 23 1.74 -14.52 -12.64
C ARG A 23 0.28 -14.91 -12.55
N LYS A 24 -0.15 -15.43 -11.40
CA LYS A 24 -1.55 -15.81 -11.16
C LYS A 24 -2.45 -14.58 -11.31
N ILE A 25 -2.06 -13.46 -10.70
CA ILE A 25 -2.79 -12.20 -10.84
C ILE A 25 -2.90 -11.81 -12.32
N ARG A 26 -1.79 -11.80 -13.06
CA ARG A 26 -1.81 -11.43 -14.48
C ARG A 26 -2.71 -12.33 -15.34
N GLN A 27 -2.78 -13.63 -15.04
CA GLN A 27 -3.65 -14.58 -15.74
C GLN A 27 -5.13 -14.32 -15.46
N GLU A 28 -5.50 -14.09 -14.20
CA GLU A 28 -6.87 -13.76 -13.81
C GLU A 28 -7.32 -12.41 -14.40
N ALA A 29 -6.42 -11.43 -14.47
CA ALA A 29 -6.69 -10.13 -15.11
C ALA A 29 -6.97 -10.30 -16.60
N ALA A 30 -6.16 -11.12 -17.28
CA ALA A 30 -6.34 -11.43 -18.69
C ALA A 30 -7.65 -12.20 -18.96
N ALA A 31 -8.13 -12.98 -17.99
CA ALA A 31 -9.40 -13.69 -18.06
C ALA A 31 -10.62 -12.79 -17.77
N GLY A 32 -10.42 -11.52 -17.40
CA GLY A 32 -11.50 -10.60 -17.03
C GLY A 32 -12.15 -10.92 -15.67
N ASN A 33 -11.55 -11.82 -14.89
CA ASN A 33 -12.04 -12.14 -13.56
C ASN A 33 -11.78 -10.95 -12.63
N ARG A 34 -12.79 -10.57 -11.86
CA ARG A 34 -12.60 -9.61 -10.77
C ARG A 34 -11.70 -10.25 -9.72
N PHE A 35 -10.65 -9.51 -9.35
CA PHE A 35 -9.81 -9.91 -8.25
C PHE A 35 -10.61 -9.88 -6.95
N PRO A 36 -10.40 -10.87 -6.05
CA PRO A 36 -10.87 -10.71 -4.68
C PRO A 36 -10.29 -9.41 -4.14
N GLU A 37 -11.14 -8.61 -3.49
CA GLU A 37 -10.69 -7.39 -2.84
C GLU A 37 -9.57 -7.75 -1.85
N PRO A 38 -8.44 -7.04 -1.89
CA PRO A 38 -7.35 -7.33 -1.00
C PRO A 38 -7.82 -7.11 0.45
N GLU A 39 -7.41 -8.03 1.32
CA GLU A 39 -7.51 -7.81 2.76
C GLU A 39 -6.69 -6.56 3.10
N VAL A 40 -7.35 -5.59 3.72
CA VAL A 40 -6.72 -4.32 4.08
C VAL A 40 -5.87 -4.53 5.33
N ASP A 41 -4.58 -4.15 5.24
CA ASP A 41 -3.67 -4.18 6.38
C ASP A 41 -4.20 -3.27 7.51
N PRO A 42 -4.23 -3.71 8.78
CA PRO A 42 -4.60 -2.88 9.93
C PRO A 42 -3.87 -1.53 9.99
N GLU A 43 -2.62 -1.45 9.53
CA GLU A 43 -1.86 -0.20 9.48
C GLU A 43 -2.50 0.81 8.51
N VAL A 44 -2.97 0.33 7.36
CA VAL A 44 -3.67 1.16 6.35
C VAL A 44 -4.99 1.69 6.93
N THR A 45 -5.74 0.84 7.64
CA THR A 45 -6.97 1.24 8.34
C THR A 45 -6.71 2.31 9.39
N MET A 46 -5.69 2.10 10.23
CA MET A 46 -5.31 3.06 11.27
C MET A 46 -4.87 4.39 10.64
N PHE A 47 -4.04 4.34 9.59
CA PHE A 47 -3.59 5.53 8.88
C PHE A 47 -4.76 6.33 8.27
N ALA A 48 -5.73 5.66 7.65
CA ALA A 48 -6.93 6.33 7.12
C ALA A 48 -7.70 7.08 8.21
N ARG A 49 -7.89 6.44 9.38
CA ARG A 49 -8.64 7.01 10.50
C ARG A 49 -7.93 8.16 11.21
N LEU A 50 -6.61 8.31 11.06
CA LEU A 50 -5.91 9.51 11.52
C LEU A 50 -6.39 10.80 10.82
N PHE A 51 -6.83 10.70 9.57
CA PHE A 51 -7.32 11.84 8.78
C PHE A 51 -8.84 11.91 8.71
N TYR A 52 -9.49 10.75 8.69
CA TYR A 52 -10.94 10.62 8.59
C TYR A 52 -11.43 9.65 9.67
N PRO A 53 -11.62 10.09 10.92
CA PRO A 53 -11.91 9.18 12.05
C PRO A 53 -13.14 8.29 11.83
N GLU A 54 -14.16 8.82 11.14
CA GLU A 54 -15.44 8.15 10.89
C GLU A 54 -15.49 7.41 9.53
N ILE A 55 -14.36 7.27 8.83
CA ILE A 55 -14.36 6.55 7.54
C ILE A 55 -14.68 5.06 7.75
N SER A 56 -15.62 4.55 6.97
CA SER A 56 -16.07 3.17 7.07
C SER A 56 -15.06 2.19 6.49
N ASP A 57 -15.04 0.95 6.99
CA ASP A 57 -14.15 -0.10 6.50
C ASP A 57 -14.36 -0.38 5.00
N THR A 58 -15.60 -0.30 4.52
CA THR A 58 -15.91 -0.43 3.09
C THR A 58 -15.27 0.68 2.25
N LEU A 59 -15.23 1.93 2.74
CA LEU A 59 -14.55 3.02 2.03
C LEU A 59 -13.03 2.89 2.10
N ILE A 60 -12.49 2.42 3.23
CA ILE A 60 -11.06 2.10 3.34
C ILE A 60 -10.70 1.00 2.34
N GLN A 61 -11.48 -0.08 2.29
CA GLN A 61 -11.27 -1.19 1.38
C GLN A 61 -11.38 -0.78 -0.09
N ARG A 62 -12.33 0.10 -0.43
CA ARG A 62 -12.44 0.61 -1.80
C ARG A 62 -11.25 1.48 -2.22
N ASN A 63 -10.68 2.25 -1.30
CA ASN A 63 -9.59 3.21 -1.55
C ASN A 63 -8.23 2.74 -1.00
N TRP A 64 -8.08 1.43 -0.77
CA TRP A 64 -6.93 0.86 -0.06
C TRP A 64 -5.60 1.21 -0.74
N LEU A 65 -5.60 1.30 -2.08
CA LEU A 65 -4.42 1.58 -2.88
C LEU A 65 -3.94 3.02 -2.65
N GLU A 66 -4.85 3.97 -2.71
CA GLU A 66 -4.57 5.40 -2.50
C GLU A 66 -4.09 5.65 -1.08
N ILE A 67 -4.73 5.03 -0.08
CA ILE A 67 -4.33 5.15 1.32
C ILE A 67 -2.92 4.59 1.52
N THR A 68 -2.64 3.39 0.99
CA THR A 68 -1.31 2.75 1.06
C THR A 68 -0.25 3.62 0.38
N ASN A 69 -0.53 4.14 -0.82
CA ASN A 69 0.38 5.02 -1.54
C ASN A 69 0.65 6.31 -0.77
N CYS A 70 -0.37 6.91 -0.15
CA CYS A 70 -0.20 8.10 0.68
C CYS A 70 0.72 7.82 1.88
N MET A 71 0.52 6.70 2.56
CA MET A 71 1.33 6.28 3.70
C MET A 71 2.80 6.10 3.31
N GLN A 72 3.07 5.38 2.23
CA GLN A 72 4.44 5.15 1.71
C GLN A 72 5.12 6.46 1.28
N HIS A 73 4.42 7.30 0.50
CA HIS A 73 4.96 8.59 0.08
C HIS A 73 5.27 9.49 1.29
N ARG A 74 4.40 9.52 2.29
CA ARG A 74 4.63 10.32 3.50
C ARG A 74 5.85 9.83 4.27
N GLN A 75 6.01 8.51 4.48
CA GLN A 75 7.21 7.95 5.13
C GLN A 75 8.49 8.32 4.37
N GLN A 76 8.48 8.25 3.04
CA GLN A 76 9.62 8.67 2.22
C GLN A 76 9.91 10.17 2.35
N GLN A 77 8.88 11.01 2.23
CA GLN A 77 8.98 12.46 2.34
C GLN A 77 9.46 12.92 3.74
N GLU A 78 9.13 12.18 4.78
CA GLU A 78 9.66 12.41 6.14
C GLU A 78 11.15 12.07 6.24
N ARG A 79 11.58 10.94 5.67
CA ARG A 79 13.01 10.55 5.62
C ARG A 79 13.86 11.54 4.83
N GLU A 80 13.30 12.09 3.76
CA GLU A 80 13.99 13.04 2.87
C GLU A 80 13.87 14.50 3.33
N HIS A 81 13.22 14.77 4.46
CA HIS A 81 12.90 16.13 4.92
C HIS A 81 12.26 17.00 3.82
N SER A 82 11.44 16.37 2.96
CA SER A 82 10.82 17.07 1.83
C SER A 82 9.94 18.22 2.33
N PRO A 83 9.96 19.40 1.68
CA PRO A 83 9.06 20.50 1.99
C PRO A 83 7.63 20.24 1.49
N TYR A 84 7.38 19.07 0.89
CA TYR A 84 6.07 18.66 0.40
C TYR A 84 5.56 17.43 1.15
N ARG A 85 4.24 17.34 1.27
CA ARG A 85 3.53 16.19 1.83
C ARG A 85 2.41 15.75 0.88
N THR A 86 2.37 14.45 0.64
CA THR A 86 1.20 13.80 0.05
C THR A 86 0.11 13.71 1.10
N VAL A 87 -1.09 14.16 0.75
CA VAL A 87 -2.28 14.15 1.60
C VAL A 87 -3.45 13.52 0.86
N MET A 88 -4.29 12.82 1.60
CA MET A 88 -5.54 12.27 1.09
C MET A 88 -6.61 13.36 1.08
N HIS A 89 -7.43 13.40 0.03
CA HIS A 89 -8.64 14.19 -0.05
C HIS A 89 -9.83 13.28 -0.35
N LEU A 90 -10.76 13.16 0.59
CA LEU A 90 -11.99 12.40 0.40
C LEU A 90 -12.99 13.22 -0.42
N CYS A 91 -13.34 12.70 -1.59
CA CYS A 91 -14.31 13.28 -2.52
C CYS A 91 -15.75 12.93 -2.12
N GLN A 92 -16.73 13.65 -2.68
CA GLN A 92 -18.15 13.45 -2.37
C GLN A 92 -18.70 12.09 -2.84
N ASP A 93 -18.12 11.52 -3.90
CA ASP A 93 -18.41 10.16 -4.36
C ASP A 93 -17.75 9.07 -3.47
N GLY A 94 -16.99 9.50 -2.46
CA GLY A 94 -16.23 8.69 -1.51
C GLY A 94 -14.92 8.13 -2.09
N SER A 95 -14.48 8.60 -3.26
CA SER A 95 -13.13 8.30 -3.73
C SER A 95 -12.09 9.11 -2.93
N ILE A 96 -10.87 8.61 -2.83
CA ILE A 96 -9.75 9.34 -2.23
C ILE A 96 -8.80 9.79 -3.34
N GLU A 97 -8.58 11.09 -3.44
CA GLU A 97 -7.53 11.66 -4.28
C GLU A 97 -6.25 11.91 -3.46
N LEU A 98 -5.10 11.69 -4.08
CA LEU A 98 -3.81 12.08 -3.50
C LEU A 98 -3.38 13.44 -4.03
N ARG A 99 -3.19 14.39 -3.11
CA ARG A 99 -2.74 15.75 -3.43
C ARG A 99 -1.40 16.02 -2.79
N MET A 100 -0.54 16.73 -3.49
CA MET A 100 0.72 17.22 -2.93
C MET A 100 0.51 18.63 -2.36
N ARG A 101 0.96 18.85 -1.13
CA ARG A 101 0.89 20.16 -0.46
C ARG A 101 2.25 20.54 0.07
N ARG A 102 2.61 21.82 -0.03
CA ARG A 102 3.79 22.36 0.65
C ARG A 102 3.49 22.43 2.14
N ILE A 103 4.33 21.83 2.97
CA ILE A 103 4.30 22.07 4.42
C ILE A 103 5.00 23.41 4.65
N SER A 104 4.24 24.37 5.18
CA SER A 104 4.82 25.66 5.57
C SER A 104 5.70 25.43 6.80
N PRO A 105 6.88 26.07 6.88
CA PRO A 105 7.73 26.02 8.06
C PRO A 105 7.05 26.64 9.29
#